data_AF-A0A7D7ZTZ9-F1
#
_entry.id   AF-A0A7D7ZTZ9-F1
#
_cell.length_a   1.000
_cell.length_b   1.000
_cell.length_c   1.000
_cell.angle_alpha   90.00
_cell.angle_beta   90.00
_cell.angle_gamma   90.00
#
_symmetry.space_group_name_H-M   'P 1'
#
loop_
_entity.id
_entity.type
_entity.pdbx_description
1 polymer ?
#
loop_
_entity_poly.entity_id
_entity_poly.type
_entity_poly.pdbx_seq_one_letter_code
_entity_poly.pdbx_strand_id
1 'polypeptide(L)'
;MTGTPASGVRVGQLVYSTNASSTGFYYWNGSAWIALVPASGPDFTVGTILTVDAITNGDQSANTANNVFHVTNTGSGPGSQPMTLPTPSSNAGRIITIKNSGARGILFTNAHNSVIPLQGTAGGALICDVVTWINLFQ
;
A
#
# COMPACT_ATOMS: atom_id res chain seq x y z
N MET A 1 17.31 -6.30 20.89
CA MET A 1 18.53 -6.43 21.70
C MET A 1 19.65 -5.76 20.92
N THR A 2 20.19 -4.63 21.41
CA THR A 2 21.16 -3.79 20.65
C THR A 2 22.59 -3.86 21.18
N GLY A 3 22.84 -4.68 22.21
CA GLY A 3 24.17 -4.85 22.79
C GLY A 3 25.02 -5.87 22.05
N THR A 4 26.31 -5.60 21.93
CA THR A 4 27.34 -6.59 21.55
C THR A 4 27.29 -7.75 22.54
N PRO A 5 27.35 -9.02 22.09
CA PRO A 5 27.35 -10.16 23.00
C PRO A 5 28.54 -10.09 23.97
N ALA A 6 28.33 -10.60 25.18
CA ALA A 6 29.43 -10.87 26.09
C ALA A 6 30.40 -11.90 25.46
N SER A 7 31.65 -11.89 25.92
CA SER A 7 32.64 -12.88 25.49
C SER A 7 32.11 -14.31 25.73
N GLY A 8 32.31 -15.20 24.74
CA GLY A 8 31.90 -16.60 24.83
C GLY A 8 30.55 -16.95 24.20
N VAL A 9 29.82 -15.98 23.62
CA VAL A 9 28.58 -16.27 22.88
C VAL A 9 28.86 -17.06 21.61
N ARG A 10 28.08 -18.12 21.38
CA ARG A 10 28.19 -19.00 20.22
C ARG A 10 27.04 -18.76 19.24
N VAL A 11 27.31 -19.00 17.95
CA VAL A 11 26.24 -19.02 16.92
C VAL A 11 25.17 -20.04 17.32
N GLY A 12 23.90 -19.63 17.26
CA GLY A 12 22.75 -20.44 17.68
C GLY A 12 22.40 -20.33 19.17
N GLN A 13 23.18 -19.62 19.98
CA GLN A 13 22.84 -19.39 21.39
C GLN A 13 21.54 -18.60 21.51
N LEU A 14 20.61 -19.13 22.31
CA LEU A 14 19.31 -18.53 22.60
C LEU A 14 19.34 -17.79 23.95
N VAL A 15 18.76 -16.59 23.99
CA VAL A 15 18.61 -15.78 25.20
C VAL A 15 17.24 -15.13 25.25
N TYR A 16 16.81 -14.74 26.45
CA TYR A 16 15.64 -13.88 26.64
C TYR A 16 16.09 -12.46 27.01
N SER A 17 15.70 -11.48 26.21
CA SER A 17 15.95 -10.05 26.46
C SER A 17 14.85 -9.48 27.34
N THR A 18 15.22 -8.80 28.43
CA THR A 18 14.31 -8.08 29.33
C THR A 18 14.30 -6.57 29.08
N ASN A 19 14.97 -6.08 28.03
CA ASN A 19 14.95 -4.67 27.67
C ASN A 19 13.58 -4.29 27.11
N ALA A 20 12.94 -3.25 27.65
CA ALA A 20 11.57 -2.84 27.28
C ALA A 20 11.37 -2.59 25.77
N SER A 21 12.38 -2.06 25.08
CA SER A 21 12.32 -1.79 23.62
C SER A 21 12.55 -3.03 22.76
N SER A 22 12.93 -4.16 23.36
CA SER A 22 13.28 -5.38 22.64
C SER A 22 13.14 -6.63 23.50
N THR A 23 12.01 -6.73 24.21
CA THR A 23 11.71 -7.87 25.08
C THR A 23 11.37 -9.09 24.22
N GLY A 24 11.87 -10.27 24.58
CA GLY A 24 11.57 -11.52 23.87
C GLY A 24 12.76 -12.46 23.71
N PHE A 25 12.57 -13.57 23.01
CA PHE A 25 13.63 -14.55 22.71
C PHE A 25 14.46 -14.13 21.50
N TYR A 26 15.78 -14.26 21.59
CA TYR A 26 16.75 -13.93 20.53
C TYR A 26 17.77 -15.04 20.36
N TYR A 27 18.22 -15.28 19.13
CA TYR A 27 19.38 -16.14 18.85
C TYR A 27 20.54 -15.32 18.26
N TRP A 28 21.78 -15.71 18.58
CA TRP A 28 22.98 -15.11 17.98
C TRP A 28 23.26 -15.74 16.62
N ASN A 29 23.31 -14.95 15.55
CA ASN A 29 23.61 -15.46 14.20
C ASN A 29 25.10 -15.37 13.81
N GLY A 30 25.97 -14.87 14.70
CA GLY A 30 27.39 -14.62 14.41
C GLY A 30 27.75 -13.14 14.27
N SER A 31 26.77 -12.28 13.99
CA SER A 31 26.96 -10.83 13.80
C SER A 31 25.98 -9.97 14.59
N ALA A 32 24.78 -10.47 14.85
CA ALA A 32 23.71 -9.76 15.55
C ALA A 32 22.80 -10.73 16.34
N TRP A 33 22.09 -10.18 17.33
CA TRP A 33 20.98 -10.85 17.98
C TRP A 33 19.73 -10.72 17.13
N ILE A 34 19.17 -11.86 16.71
CA ILE A 34 17.97 -11.92 15.86
C ILE A 34 16.79 -12.37 16.73
N ALA A 35 15.67 -11.67 16.66
CA ALA A 35 14.46 -12.07 17.38
C ALA A 35 13.96 -13.42 16.84
N LEU A 36 13.72 -14.39 17.74
CA LEU A 36 13.24 -15.73 17.38
C LEU A 36 11.81 -15.66 16.82
N VAL A 37 10.99 -14.81 17.42
CA VAL A 37 9.70 -14.41 16.88
C VAL A 37 9.87 -12.97 16.42
N PRO A 38 9.86 -12.70 15.09
CA PRO A 38 9.88 -11.33 14.61
C PRO A 38 8.73 -10.55 15.26
N ALA A 39 8.95 -9.28 15.59
CA ALA A 39 7.81 -8.41 15.86
C ALA A 39 6.86 -8.52 14.67
N SER A 40 5.58 -8.81 14.91
CA SER A 40 4.60 -8.81 13.83
C SER A 40 4.61 -7.42 13.21
N GLY A 41 5.05 -7.33 11.96
CA GLY A 41 4.79 -6.17 11.13
C GLY A 41 3.28 -6.05 10.89
N PRO A 42 2.80 -4.95 10.32
CA PRO A 42 1.42 -4.91 9.87
C PRO A 42 1.20 -6.05 8.85
N ASP A 43 0.04 -6.68 8.90
CA ASP A 43 -0.36 -7.75 7.96
C ASP A 43 -0.30 -7.29 6.49
N PHE A 44 -0.37 -5.97 6.28
CA PHE A 44 -0.26 -5.32 4.99
C PHE A 44 0.51 -4.00 5.11
N THR A 45 1.52 -3.81 4.25
CA THR A 45 2.19 -2.52 4.05
C THR A 45 1.79 -1.93 2.71
N VAL A 46 1.34 -0.69 2.74
CA VAL A 46 1.17 0.10 1.52
C VAL A 46 2.55 0.59 1.07
N GLY A 47 2.94 0.26 -0.17
CA GLY A 47 4.23 0.65 -0.74
C GLY A 47 4.33 2.15 -1.04
N THR A 48 5.07 2.51 -2.10
CA THR A 48 5.22 3.92 -2.50
C THR A 48 3.89 4.53 -2.93
N ILE A 49 3.64 5.76 -2.48
CA ILE A 49 2.48 6.57 -2.87
C ILE A 49 2.81 7.32 -4.16
N LEU A 50 2.00 7.12 -5.20
CA LEU A 50 2.07 7.91 -6.42
C LEU A 50 1.03 9.04 -6.38
N THR A 51 1.48 10.28 -6.51
CA THR A 51 0.58 11.43 -6.68
C THR A 51 0.24 11.59 -8.15
N VAL A 52 -1.05 11.67 -8.48
CA VAL A 52 -1.57 11.81 -9.85
C VAL A 52 -2.57 12.95 -9.91
N ASP A 53 -2.40 13.87 -10.84
CA ASP A 53 -3.49 14.80 -11.22
C ASP A 53 -4.33 14.14 -12.31
N ALA A 54 -5.59 13.80 -11.99
CA ALA A 54 -6.48 13.11 -12.90
C ALA A 54 -6.86 13.95 -14.14
N ILE A 55 -6.59 15.26 -14.15
CA ILE A 55 -6.82 16.12 -15.32
C ILE A 55 -5.66 16.02 -16.31
N THR A 56 -4.42 16.09 -15.82
CA THR A 56 -3.22 16.15 -16.67
C THR A 56 -2.59 14.77 -16.90
N ASN A 57 -2.81 13.81 -16.01
CA ASN A 57 -2.22 12.48 -16.03
C ASN A 57 -3.22 11.40 -15.60
N GLY A 58 -4.47 11.51 -16.06
CA GLY A 58 -5.55 10.58 -15.69
C GLY A 58 -5.39 9.14 -16.21
N ASP A 59 -4.51 8.89 -17.18
CA ASP A 59 -4.28 7.54 -17.69
C ASP A 59 -3.11 6.85 -16.98
N GLN A 60 -3.42 5.83 -16.19
CA GLN A 60 -2.45 5.00 -15.47
C GLN A 60 -2.40 3.56 -15.99
N SER A 61 -2.91 3.30 -17.20
CA SER A 61 -2.98 1.95 -17.81
C SER A 61 -1.63 1.21 -17.86
N ALA A 62 -0.53 1.95 -17.97
CA ALA A 62 0.84 1.43 -18.01
C ALA A 62 1.51 1.25 -16.62
N ASN A 63 0.86 1.67 -15.53
CA ASN A 63 1.46 1.60 -14.19
C ASN A 63 1.44 0.17 -13.63
N THR A 64 2.62 -0.43 -13.49
CA THR A 64 2.79 -1.80 -12.96
C THR A 64 3.29 -1.85 -11.52
N ALA A 65 3.59 -0.70 -10.90
CA ALA A 65 4.38 -0.65 -9.67
C ALA A 65 3.64 -0.09 -8.44
N ASN A 66 2.73 0.88 -8.62
CA ASN A 66 2.17 1.63 -7.50
C ASN A 66 0.80 1.09 -7.06
N ASN A 67 0.68 0.63 -5.82
CA ASN A 67 -0.61 0.18 -5.29
C ASN A 67 -1.37 1.28 -4.54
N VAL A 68 -0.80 2.48 -4.44
CA VAL A 68 -1.38 3.60 -3.70
C VAL A 68 -1.34 4.84 -4.57
N PHE A 69 -2.51 5.41 -4.82
CA PHE A 69 -2.65 6.64 -5.58
C PHE A 69 -3.20 7.74 -4.68
N HIS A 70 -2.47 8.85 -4.63
CA HIS A 70 -2.99 10.12 -4.16
C HIS A 70 -3.46 10.91 -5.37
N VAL A 71 -4.76 10.93 -5.61
CA VAL A 71 -5.35 11.60 -6.75
C VAL A 71 -5.72 13.03 -6.39
N THR A 72 -5.25 13.96 -7.19
CA THR A 72 -5.70 15.36 -7.21
C THR A 72 -6.53 15.60 -8.46
N ASN A 73 -7.31 16.67 -8.45
CA ASN A 73 -7.90 17.22 -9.66
C ASN A 73 -7.81 18.73 -9.55
N THR A 74 -6.97 19.35 -10.39
CA THR A 74 -6.66 20.79 -10.32
C THR A 74 -7.83 21.69 -10.74
N GLY A 75 -8.95 21.12 -11.20
CA GLY A 75 -10.14 21.84 -11.63
C GLY A 75 -11.11 22.16 -10.49
N SER A 76 -11.76 23.31 -10.56
CA SER A 76 -12.83 23.69 -9.62
C SER A 76 -14.19 23.10 -9.99
N GLY A 77 -15.09 23.06 -9.01
CA GLY A 77 -16.52 22.77 -9.19
C GLY A 77 -16.95 21.31 -8.99
N PRO A 78 -18.26 21.07 -8.91
CA PRO A 78 -18.83 19.73 -8.80
C PRO A 78 -18.64 18.93 -10.10
N GLY A 79 -18.80 17.62 -10.04
CA GLY A 79 -18.74 16.72 -11.18
C GLY A 79 -17.73 15.58 -10.98
N SER A 80 -17.44 14.88 -12.07
CA SER A 80 -16.53 13.74 -12.06
C SER A 80 -15.44 13.89 -13.10
N GLN A 81 -14.22 13.48 -12.75
CA GLN A 81 -13.06 13.44 -13.62
C GLN A 81 -12.77 11.96 -13.96
N PRO A 82 -12.71 11.60 -15.25
CA PRO A 82 -12.31 10.25 -15.64
C PRO A 82 -10.84 9.98 -15.28
N MET A 83 -10.57 8.77 -14.82
CA MET A 83 -9.22 8.25 -14.61
C MET A 83 -9.20 6.78 -15.05
N THR A 84 -8.16 6.38 -15.77
CA THR A 84 -7.94 4.99 -16.18
C THR A 84 -6.93 4.37 -15.23
N LEU A 85 -7.27 3.23 -14.62
CA LEU A 85 -6.38 2.47 -13.75
C LEU A 85 -5.45 1.56 -14.57
N PRO A 86 -4.42 0.95 -13.94
CA PRO A 86 -3.58 -0.04 -14.63
C PRO A 86 -4.40 -1.09 -15.38
N THR A 87 -3.86 -1.56 -16.50
CA THR A 87 -4.56 -2.53 -17.36
C THR A 87 -4.93 -3.80 -16.57
N PRO A 88 -6.22 -4.17 -16.43
CA PRO A 88 -6.64 -5.27 -15.56
C PRO A 88 -5.97 -6.61 -15.90
N SER A 89 -5.77 -6.91 -17.18
CA SER A 89 -5.26 -8.21 -17.66
C SER A 89 -3.85 -8.57 -17.18
N SER A 90 -3.06 -7.59 -16.72
CA SER A 90 -1.72 -7.79 -16.17
C SER A 90 -1.64 -7.62 -14.65
N ASN A 91 -2.79 -7.50 -13.97
CA ASN A 91 -2.86 -7.09 -12.56
C ASN A 91 -3.74 -8.02 -11.70
N ALA A 92 -3.80 -9.31 -12.03
CA ALA A 92 -4.58 -10.31 -11.30
C ALA A 92 -4.41 -10.23 -9.77
N GLY A 93 -5.50 -10.04 -9.03
CA GLY A 93 -5.49 -10.01 -7.57
C GLY A 93 -4.81 -8.77 -6.95
N ARG A 94 -4.33 -7.82 -7.76
CA ARG A 94 -3.76 -6.57 -7.28
C ARG A 94 -4.84 -5.76 -6.57
N ILE A 95 -4.48 -5.18 -5.43
CA ILE A 95 -5.29 -4.22 -4.70
C ILE A 95 -4.67 -2.85 -4.90
N ILE A 96 -5.51 -1.88 -5.26
CA ILE A 96 -5.14 -0.47 -5.32
C ILE A 96 -5.93 0.28 -4.27
N THR A 97 -5.25 1.10 -3.46
CA THR A 97 -5.87 2.08 -2.59
C THR A 97 -5.74 3.47 -3.19
N ILE A 98 -6.79 4.26 -3.07
CA ILE A 98 -6.88 5.58 -3.67
C ILE A 98 -7.37 6.58 -2.64
N LYS A 99 -6.66 7.70 -2.53
CA LYS A 99 -7.13 8.89 -1.84
C LYS A 99 -7.40 9.98 -2.87
N ASN A 100 -8.66 10.36 -3.04
CA ASN A 100 -9.01 11.56 -3.79
C ASN A 100 -8.97 12.76 -2.84
N SER A 101 -8.10 13.72 -3.13
CA SER A 101 -8.01 14.99 -2.40
C SER A 101 -8.57 16.16 -3.20
N GLY A 102 -9.01 15.94 -4.43
CA GLY A 102 -9.64 16.96 -5.26
C GLY A 102 -11.13 17.15 -4.96
N ALA A 103 -11.69 18.24 -5.49
CA ALA A 103 -13.09 18.61 -5.30
C ALA A 103 -14.05 17.77 -6.15
N ARG A 104 -13.61 17.32 -7.34
CA ARG A 104 -14.40 16.44 -8.22
C ARG A 104 -14.30 15.00 -7.78
N GLY A 105 -15.34 14.22 -8.02
CA GLY A 105 -15.27 12.77 -7.91
C GLY A 105 -14.38 12.17 -9.00
N ILE A 106 -13.83 10.98 -8.77
CA ILE A 106 -13.03 10.25 -9.78
C ILE A 106 -13.85 9.10 -10.34
N LEU A 107 -14.03 9.09 -11.65
CA LEU A 107 -14.73 8.05 -12.37
C LEU A 107 -13.73 7.09 -13.02
N PHE A 108 -13.66 5.85 -12.55
CA PHE A 108 -12.72 4.88 -13.09
C PHE A 108 -13.26 4.27 -14.39
N THR A 109 -12.59 4.56 -15.50
CA THR A 109 -13.06 4.22 -16.87
C THR A 109 -12.98 2.73 -17.18
N ASN A 110 -12.12 1.99 -16.49
CA ASN A 110 -11.91 0.55 -16.64
C ASN A 110 -12.23 -0.24 -15.36
N ALA A 111 -13.21 0.24 -14.59
CA ALA A 111 -13.76 -0.44 -13.42
C ALA A 111 -15.22 -0.90 -13.65
N HIS A 112 -15.66 -1.93 -12.93
CA HIS A 112 -16.92 -2.67 -13.08
C HIS A 112 -18.17 -1.78 -12.89
N ASN A 113 -18.02 -0.60 -12.30
CA ASN A 113 -19.09 0.39 -12.19
C ASN A 113 -18.53 1.78 -12.46
N SER A 114 -18.28 2.08 -13.73
CA SER A 114 -17.76 3.38 -14.22
C SER A 114 -18.79 4.51 -14.13
N VAL A 115 -19.84 4.39 -13.30
CA VAL A 115 -20.93 5.37 -13.17
C VAL A 115 -20.95 6.01 -11.77
N ILE A 116 -20.44 5.32 -10.74
CA ILE A 116 -20.34 5.86 -9.38
C ILE A 116 -18.91 6.34 -9.15
N PRO A 117 -18.66 7.65 -9.06
CA PRO A 117 -17.33 8.17 -8.81
C PRO A 117 -16.92 7.98 -7.35
N LEU A 118 -15.63 7.77 -7.12
CA LEU A 118 -15.04 8.00 -5.80
C LEU A 118 -15.19 9.50 -5.48
N GLN A 119 -15.98 9.83 -4.47
CA GLN A 119 -16.34 11.22 -4.17
C GLN A 119 -15.13 12.12 -3.93
N GLY A 120 -15.33 13.43 -4.12
CA GLY A 120 -14.37 14.45 -3.73
C GLY A 120 -13.95 14.26 -2.26
N THR A 121 -12.68 14.48 -1.96
CA THR A 121 -12.07 14.30 -0.63
C THR A 121 -12.25 12.92 0.02
N ALA A 122 -12.72 11.89 -0.71
CA ALA A 122 -12.94 10.53 -0.21
C ALA A 122 -11.74 9.60 -0.47
N GLY A 123 -11.79 8.39 0.10
CA GLY A 123 -10.84 7.33 -0.17
C GLY A 123 -11.55 6.02 -0.48
N GLY A 124 -10.88 5.11 -1.18
CA GLY A 124 -11.44 3.84 -1.58
C GLY A 124 -10.37 2.81 -1.92
N ALA A 125 -10.79 1.57 -2.10
CA ALA A 125 -9.95 0.50 -2.59
C ALA A 125 -10.62 -0.20 -3.77
N LEU A 126 -9.79 -0.76 -4.65
CA LEU A 126 -10.22 -1.60 -5.75
C LEU A 126 -9.40 -2.88 -5.77
N ILE A 127 -10.04 -3.98 -6.17
CA ILE A 127 -9.38 -5.26 -6.44
C ILE A 127 -9.55 -5.62 -7.91
N CYS A 128 -8.51 -6.16 -8.54
CA CYS A 128 -8.54 -6.59 -9.93
C CYS A 128 -8.87 -8.08 -10.04
N ASP A 129 -9.84 -8.41 -10.90
CA ASP A 129 -10.23 -9.79 -11.23
C ASP A 129 -9.68 -10.28 -12.58
N VAL A 130 -8.68 -9.58 -13.13
CA VAL A 130 -8.08 -9.77 -14.48
C VAL A 130 -8.89 -9.16 -15.63
N VAL A 131 -10.19 -8.96 -15.46
CA VAL A 131 -11.06 -8.38 -16.50
C VAL A 131 -11.28 -6.90 -16.24
N THR A 132 -11.50 -6.53 -14.98
CA THR A 132 -11.86 -5.19 -14.55
C THR A 132 -11.36 -4.90 -13.14
N TRP A 133 -11.44 -3.64 -12.74
CA TRP A 133 -11.32 -3.25 -11.34
C TRP A 133 -12.69 -3.27 -10.66
N ILE A 134 -12.77 -3.85 -9.46
CA ILE A 134 -13.99 -3.91 -8.66
C ILE A 134 -13.86 -2.89 -7.53
N ASN A 135 -14.77 -1.91 -7.47
CA ASN A 135 -14.83 -0.91 -6.41
C ASN A 135 -15.27 -1.55 -5.08
N LEU A 136 -14.59 -1.23 -3.98
CA LEU A 136 -14.90 -1.70 -2.63
C LEU A 136 -15.48 -0.61 -1.71
N PHE A 137 -15.85 0.54 -2.27
CA PHE A 137 -16.45 1.67 -1.56
C PHE A 137 -17.91 1.88 -2.00
N GLN A 138 -18.76 2.34 -1.08
CA GLN A 138 -20.15 2.71 -1.32
C GLN A 138 -20.32 4.23 -1.23
#